data_AF-A0A7G7G7U5-F1
#
_entry.id   AF-A0A7G7G7U5-F1
#
_cell.length_a   1.000
_cell.length_b   1.000
_cell.length_c   1.000
_cell.angle_alpha   90.00
_cell.angle_beta   90.00
_cell.angle_gamma   90.00
#
_symmetry.space_group_name_H-M   'P 1'
#
loop_
_entity.id
_entity.type
_entity.pdbx_description
1 polymer ?
#
loop_
_entity_poly.entity_id
_entity_poly.type
_entity_poly.pdbx_seq_one_letter_code
_entity_poly.pdbx_strand_id
1 'polypeptide(L)'
;MKIIYASVLLTGMCLFQHQASGQLLNKMRQKLENAAEQSVNRALGTDKNANNTSTSTSTGSSSGSRARNKGGAGLVTTPPDVKENLTDAESKYKAGQYAQSRSALQQAMLGVEMEIGQKILKSLPESISGLKKNAEADQVTSTGWGWVGLTIQRQYTDGNEKELTTTIANNAAMLSAVNLYLANGGYSQTTGGKQDWKQTKVKGNKAVIEYDESTGYKLTVPLGQSSMLVYEGVNFKDEAELMAAANAVDIAGIKKMLGEK
;
A
#
# COMPACT_ATOMS: atom_id res chain seq x y z
N MET A 1 -16.95 -48.72 -32.55
CA MET A 1 -18.41 -48.40 -32.55
C MET A 1 -18.82 -48.22 -31.10
N LYS A 2 -19.60 -47.24 -30.62
CA LYS A 2 -20.20 -45.98 -31.11
C LYS A 2 -20.59 -45.23 -29.81
N ILE A 3 -20.25 -43.94 -29.72
CA ILE A 3 -21.13 -42.79 -29.35
C ILE A 3 -21.73 -42.81 -27.92
N ILE A 4 -21.22 -42.00 -26.97
CA ILE A 4 -21.71 -40.67 -26.53
C ILE A 4 -23.17 -40.67 -26.07
N TYR A 5 -23.42 -40.34 -24.79
CA TYR A 5 -24.46 -39.37 -24.41
C TYR A 5 -24.05 -38.60 -23.15
N ALA A 6 -23.96 -37.29 -23.35
CA ALA A 6 -23.84 -36.27 -22.34
C ALA A 6 -25.25 -35.84 -21.89
N SER A 7 -25.33 -35.47 -20.60
CA SER A 7 -26.19 -34.40 -20.07
C SER A 7 -27.72 -34.60 -20.04
N VAL A 8 -28.32 -34.40 -18.85
CA VAL A 8 -29.22 -33.27 -18.52
C VAL A 8 -30.18 -33.62 -17.35
N LEU A 9 -30.39 -32.59 -16.48
CA LEU A 9 -31.43 -32.37 -15.44
C LEU A 9 -31.18 -33.00 -14.05
N LEU A 10 -30.65 -32.26 -13.06
CA LEU A 10 -31.26 -31.13 -12.32
C LEU A 10 -32.41 -31.58 -11.41
N THR A 11 -32.12 -31.85 -10.13
CA THR A 11 -32.92 -31.45 -8.95
C THR A 11 -32.31 -32.05 -7.69
N GLY A 12 -31.87 -31.19 -6.77
CA GLY A 12 -31.31 -31.62 -5.49
C GLY A 12 -30.63 -30.49 -4.73
N MET A 13 -31.18 -29.27 -4.84
CA MET A 13 -30.80 -28.12 -4.04
C MET A 13 -31.31 -28.32 -2.62
N CYS A 14 -30.61 -29.14 -1.83
CA CYS A 14 -30.77 -29.15 -0.39
C CYS A 14 -29.96 -28.00 0.19
N LEU A 15 -30.71 -26.95 0.52
CA LEU A 15 -30.33 -25.84 1.37
C LEU A 15 -29.76 -26.38 2.71
N PHE A 16 -28.44 -26.49 2.80
CA PHE A 16 -27.77 -26.44 4.08
C PHE A 16 -27.34 -24.99 4.31
N GLN A 17 -28.23 -24.23 4.95
CA GLN A 17 -27.84 -23.03 5.69
C GLN A 17 -26.83 -23.44 6.76
N HIS A 18 -25.55 -23.27 6.47
CA HIS A 18 -24.51 -23.30 7.48
C HIS A 18 -24.39 -21.89 8.08
N GLN A 19 -25.02 -21.67 9.23
CA GLN A 19 -24.56 -20.64 10.17
C GLN A 19 -23.21 -21.11 10.73
N ALA A 20 -22.14 -20.94 9.95
CA ALA A 20 -20.79 -21.08 10.45
C ALA A 20 -20.49 -19.84 11.31
N SER A 21 -20.79 -19.95 12.61
CA SER A 21 -20.35 -19.02 13.64
C SER A 21 -18.86 -18.74 13.47
N GLY A 22 -18.44 -17.47 13.45
CA GLY A 22 -17.02 -17.05 13.30
C GLY A 22 -16.05 -17.68 14.31
N GLN A 23 -16.56 -18.30 15.38
CA GLN A 23 -15.80 -19.12 16.31
C GLN A 23 -15.22 -20.40 15.68
N LEU A 24 -15.88 -21.02 14.69
CA LEU A 24 -15.40 -22.23 14.02
C LEU A 24 -14.25 -21.91 13.06
N LEU A 25 -14.37 -20.82 12.29
CA LEU A 25 -13.31 -20.32 11.41
C LEU A 25 -12.07 -19.90 12.20
N ASN A 26 -12.25 -19.25 13.35
CA ASN A 26 -11.14 -18.93 14.24
C ASN A 26 -10.47 -20.19 14.81
N LYS A 27 -11.25 -21.21 15.21
CA LYS A 27 -10.70 -22.50 15.64
C LYS A 27 -9.99 -23.25 14.51
N MET A 28 -10.47 -23.14 13.28
CA MET A 28 -9.83 -23.75 12.11
C MET A 28 -8.51 -23.05 11.75
N ARG A 29 -8.49 -21.71 11.78
CA ARG A 29 -7.29 -20.89 11.56
C ARG A 29 -6.23 -21.16 12.62
N GLN A 30 -6.65 -21.23 13.88
CA GLN A 30 -5.79 -21.56 15.01
C GLN A 30 -5.23 -22.99 14.94
N LYS A 31 -6.02 -23.97 14.44
CA LYS A 31 -5.52 -25.32 14.16
C LYS A 31 -4.54 -25.38 12.99
N LEU A 32 -4.73 -24.54 11.97
CA LEU A 32 -3.84 -24.43 10.81
C LEU A 32 -2.52 -23.78 11.17
N GLU A 33 -2.53 -22.70 11.96
CA GLU A 33 -1.32 -22.08 12.50
C GLU A 33 -0.57 -23.05 13.41
N ASN A 34 -1.26 -23.72 14.34
CA ASN A 34 -0.62 -24.71 15.21
C ASN A 34 -0.02 -25.89 14.43
N ALA A 35 -0.69 -26.37 13.36
CA ALA A 35 -0.16 -27.43 12.52
C ALA A 35 1.03 -26.97 11.66
N ALA A 36 1.00 -25.72 11.18
CA ALA A 36 2.13 -25.11 10.48
C ALA A 36 3.32 -24.95 11.42
N GLU A 37 3.13 -24.45 12.64
CA GLU A 37 4.17 -24.35 13.66
C GLU A 37 4.71 -25.71 14.09
N GLN A 38 3.86 -26.75 14.21
CA GLN A 38 4.31 -28.11 14.52
C GLN A 38 5.13 -28.72 13.39
N SER A 39 4.80 -28.42 12.13
CA SER A 39 5.55 -28.87 10.96
C SER A 39 6.91 -28.15 10.84
N VAL A 40 6.94 -26.86 11.16
CA VAL A 40 8.15 -26.03 11.19
C VAL A 40 9.06 -26.45 12.36
N ASN A 41 8.51 -26.71 13.54
CA ASN A 41 9.28 -27.21 14.70
C ASN A 41 9.79 -28.64 14.51
N ARG A 42 9.06 -29.51 13.79
CA ARG A 42 9.58 -30.82 13.36
C ARG A 42 10.70 -30.71 12.34
N ALA A 43 10.60 -29.76 11.41
CA ALA A 43 11.67 -29.48 10.44
C ALA A 43 12.90 -28.83 11.10
N LEU A 44 12.72 -28.15 12.24
CA LEU A 44 13.78 -27.46 13.00
C LEU A 44 14.25 -28.24 14.26
N GLY A 45 13.77 -29.46 14.49
CA GLY A 45 14.28 -30.36 15.52
C GLY A 45 14.13 -29.88 16.97
N THR A 46 13.02 -29.20 17.31
CA THR A 46 12.78 -28.70 18.68
C THR A 46 11.58 -29.39 19.32
N ASP A 47 11.72 -30.67 19.64
CA ASP A 47 10.81 -31.36 20.57
C ASP A 47 11.30 -31.11 22.00
N LYS A 48 10.60 -30.27 22.78
CA LYS A 48 10.27 -30.55 24.20
C LYS A 48 8.97 -29.87 24.64
N ASN A 49 7.98 -30.74 24.81
CA ASN A 49 6.77 -30.70 25.61
C ASN A 49 6.81 -29.73 26.82
N ALA A 50 5.81 -28.86 26.96
CA ALA A 50 5.52 -28.15 28.22
C ALA A 50 4.01 -27.97 28.37
N ASN A 51 3.41 -28.82 29.21
CA ASN A 51 2.12 -28.52 29.85
C ASN A 51 2.40 -27.70 31.13
N ASN A 52 1.52 -26.75 31.38
CA ASN A 52 1.69 -25.58 32.23
C ASN A 52 1.43 -25.90 33.71
N THR A 53 2.23 -25.34 34.64
CA THR A 53 1.75 -24.94 35.97
C THR A 53 2.64 -23.82 36.48
N SER A 54 2.05 -22.64 36.63
CA SER A 54 2.69 -21.45 37.15
C SER A 54 3.10 -21.66 38.61
N THR A 55 4.39 -21.55 38.90
CA THR A 55 4.88 -21.19 40.22
C THR A 55 6.12 -20.33 40.02
N SER A 56 6.00 -19.09 40.47
CA SER A 56 7.06 -18.10 40.54
C SER A 56 8.29 -18.68 41.23
N THR A 57 9.38 -18.88 40.50
CA THR A 57 10.70 -19.12 41.07
C THR A 57 11.74 -18.48 40.17
N SER A 58 12.26 -17.35 40.65
CA SER A 58 13.55 -16.80 40.26
C SER A 58 14.62 -17.87 40.33
N THR A 59 15.38 -18.10 39.26
CA THR A 59 16.84 -18.34 39.21
C THR A 59 17.26 -18.71 37.79
N GLY A 60 18.42 -18.20 37.34
CA GLY A 60 19.23 -18.91 36.36
C GLY A 60 19.38 -18.25 35.01
N SER A 61 19.87 -17.01 35.00
CA SER A 61 20.47 -16.37 33.83
C SER A 61 21.60 -17.23 33.25
N SER A 62 21.31 -18.00 32.20
CA SER A 62 22.33 -18.51 31.29
C SER A 62 22.90 -17.33 30.49
N SER A 63 23.90 -16.70 31.10
CA SER A 63 24.69 -15.58 30.61
C SER A 63 25.52 -15.99 29.39
N GLY A 64 24.89 -16.02 28.22
CA GLY A 64 25.56 -15.86 26.94
C GLY A 64 25.30 -14.43 26.48
N SER A 65 26.11 -13.48 26.93
CA SER A 65 26.00 -12.06 26.55
C SER A 65 26.21 -11.89 25.05
N ARG A 66 25.13 -12.00 24.26
CA ARG A 66 25.13 -11.66 22.84
C ARG A 66 25.57 -10.20 22.72
N ALA A 67 26.58 -9.96 21.88
CA ALA A 67 27.09 -8.62 21.63
C ALA A 67 25.94 -7.71 21.21
N ARG A 68 25.77 -6.59 21.92
CA ARG A 68 24.80 -5.55 21.54
C ARG A 68 25.45 -4.66 20.51
N ASN A 69 24.69 -4.33 19.47
CA ASN A 69 25.13 -3.35 18.50
C ASN A 69 25.35 -1.99 19.20
N LYS A 70 26.55 -1.43 19.06
CA LYS A 70 26.94 -0.11 19.60
C LYS A 70 27.37 0.86 18.50
N GLY A 71 27.19 0.52 17.23
CA GLY A 71 27.61 1.37 16.11
C GLY A 71 27.15 0.88 14.74
N GLY A 72 27.19 1.78 13.76
CA GLY A 72 26.79 1.51 12.38
C GLY A 72 26.20 2.77 11.78
N ALA A 73 26.56 3.09 10.54
CA ALA A 73 26.12 4.30 9.85
C ALA A 73 24.73 4.15 9.19
N GLY A 74 23.95 3.14 9.60
CA GLY A 74 22.71 2.76 8.91
C GLY A 74 22.97 2.09 7.56
N LEU A 75 21.95 2.07 6.71
CA LEU A 75 22.02 1.55 5.35
C LEU A 75 22.22 2.71 4.37
N VAL A 76 23.00 2.49 3.30
CA VAL A 76 23.10 3.45 2.20
C VAL A 76 21.81 3.38 1.39
N THR A 77 21.12 4.52 1.24
CA THR A 77 19.79 4.61 0.60
C THR A 77 19.84 5.19 -0.81
N THR A 78 20.98 5.11 -1.49
CA THR A 78 21.10 5.58 -2.87
C THR A 78 20.29 4.65 -3.78
N PRO A 79 19.41 5.17 -4.65
CA PRO A 79 18.74 4.36 -5.65
C PRO A 79 19.73 3.54 -6.49
N PRO A 80 19.36 2.34 -6.96
CA PRO A 80 20.20 1.58 -7.87
C PRO A 80 20.53 2.38 -9.14
N ASP A 81 21.79 2.30 -9.60
CA ASP A 81 22.18 2.93 -10.87
C ASP A 81 21.52 2.18 -12.03
N VAL A 82 20.64 2.86 -12.76
CA VAL A 82 19.88 2.26 -13.86
C VAL A 82 20.80 1.77 -14.97
N LYS A 83 21.83 2.55 -15.35
CA LYS A 83 22.70 2.23 -16.49
C LYS A 83 23.62 1.06 -16.17
N GLU A 84 24.16 1.04 -14.95
CA GLU A 84 24.99 -0.08 -14.48
C GLU A 84 24.20 -1.39 -14.47
N ASN A 85 23.01 -1.37 -13.87
CA ASN A 85 22.17 -2.57 -13.79
C ASN A 85 21.66 -3.05 -15.15
N LEU A 86 21.38 -2.15 -16.09
CA LEU A 86 21.06 -2.54 -17.48
C LEU A 86 22.26 -3.19 -18.18
N THR A 87 23.46 -2.65 -17.99
CA THR A 87 24.69 -3.20 -18.57
C THR A 87 25.00 -4.58 -18.01
N ASP A 88 24.86 -4.77 -16.70
CA ASP A 88 25.04 -6.08 -16.07
C ASP A 88 23.96 -7.06 -16.56
N ALA A 89 22.69 -6.65 -16.58
CA ALA A 89 21.60 -7.48 -17.07
C ALA A 89 21.84 -8.03 -18.47
N GLU A 90 22.31 -7.19 -19.39
CA GLU A 90 22.63 -7.57 -20.77
C GLU A 90 23.81 -8.57 -20.82
N SER A 91 24.88 -8.29 -20.08
CA SER A 91 26.05 -9.17 -19.97
C SER A 91 25.66 -10.56 -19.45
N LYS A 92 24.90 -10.62 -18.36
CA LYS A 92 24.39 -11.86 -17.74
C LYS A 92 23.47 -12.61 -18.67
N TYR A 93 22.61 -11.91 -19.42
CA TYR A 93 21.72 -12.54 -20.40
C TYR A 93 22.51 -13.24 -21.51
N LYS A 94 23.50 -12.54 -22.09
CA LYS A 94 24.38 -13.08 -23.14
C LYS A 94 25.17 -14.31 -22.67
N ALA A 95 25.52 -14.36 -21.38
CA ALA A 95 26.20 -15.49 -20.75
C ALA A 95 25.26 -16.65 -20.34
N GLY A 96 23.95 -16.57 -20.62
CA GLY A 96 22.96 -17.57 -20.21
C GLY A 96 22.64 -17.56 -18.71
N GLN A 97 23.07 -16.54 -17.97
CA GLN A 97 22.88 -16.39 -16.52
C GLN A 97 21.52 -15.71 -16.22
N TYR A 98 20.42 -16.34 -16.64
CA TYR A 98 19.09 -15.71 -16.62
C TYR A 98 18.61 -15.24 -15.25
N ALA A 99 18.93 -15.98 -14.17
CA ALA A 99 18.57 -15.56 -12.82
C ALA A 99 19.25 -14.25 -12.41
N GLN A 100 20.55 -14.11 -12.73
CA GLN A 100 21.31 -12.89 -12.44
C GLN A 100 20.86 -11.73 -13.33
N SER A 101 20.61 -12.01 -14.61
CA SER A 101 20.04 -11.02 -15.54
C SER A 101 18.70 -10.48 -15.05
N ARG A 102 17.81 -11.37 -14.58
CA ARG A 102 16.52 -10.96 -13.99
C ARG A 102 16.71 -10.07 -12.76
N SER A 103 17.61 -10.43 -11.84
CA SER A 103 17.87 -9.61 -10.64
C SER A 103 18.40 -8.21 -11.01
N ALA A 104 19.32 -8.12 -11.97
CA ALA A 104 19.84 -6.85 -12.46
C ALA A 104 18.74 -5.99 -13.12
N LEU A 105 17.85 -6.61 -13.93
CA LEU A 105 16.68 -5.90 -14.49
C LEU A 105 15.76 -5.36 -13.40
N GLN A 106 15.52 -6.11 -12.32
CA GLN A 106 14.71 -5.64 -11.19
C GLN A 106 15.35 -4.44 -10.49
N GLN A 107 16.67 -4.44 -10.31
CA GLN A 107 17.39 -3.29 -9.76
C GLN A 107 17.32 -2.07 -10.69
N ALA A 108 17.48 -2.26 -12.00
CA ALA A 108 17.31 -1.18 -12.98
C ALA A 108 15.90 -0.59 -12.94
N MET A 109 14.86 -1.43 -12.87
CA MET A 109 13.46 -0.98 -12.74
C MET A 109 13.24 -0.18 -11.45
N LEU A 110 13.73 -0.69 -10.32
CA LEU A 110 13.68 0.04 -9.05
C LEU A 110 14.37 1.40 -9.15
N GLY A 111 15.54 1.48 -9.79
CA GLY A 111 16.25 2.74 -10.04
C GLY A 111 15.39 3.74 -10.83
N VAL A 112 14.76 3.30 -11.92
CA VAL A 112 13.86 4.13 -12.75
C VAL A 112 12.68 4.63 -11.94
N GLU A 113 12.03 3.76 -11.17
CA GLU A 113 10.88 4.11 -10.33
C GLU A 113 11.26 5.14 -9.26
N MET A 114 12.42 4.97 -8.62
CA MET A 114 12.94 5.92 -7.64
C MET A 114 13.28 7.28 -8.28
N GLU A 115 13.87 7.29 -9.48
CA GLU A 115 14.11 8.54 -10.22
C GLU A 115 12.81 9.28 -10.53
N ILE A 116 11.78 8.56 -10.97
CA ILE A 116 10.47 9.14 -11.30
C ILE A 116 9.80 9.66 -10.04
N GLY A 117 9.79 8.87 -8.96
CA GLY A 117 9.24 9.28 -7.68
C GLY A 117 9.92 10.54 -7.12
N GLN A 118 11.25 10.62 -7.23
CA GLN A 118 12.00 11.81 -6.81
C GLN A 118 11.71 13.03 -7.69
N LYS A 119 11.52 12.87 -9.00
CA LYS A 119 11.11 13.97 -9.90
C LYS A 119 9.71 14.47 -9.56
N ILE A 120 8.77 13.56 -9.29
CA ILE A 120 7.41 13.91 -8.84
C ILE A 120 7.46 14.65 -7.50
N LEU A 121 8.17 14.12 -6.51
CA LEU A 121 8.33 14.74 -5.20
C LEU A 121 8.91 16.16 -5.31
N LYS A 122 9.91 16.37 -6.18
CA LYS A 122 10.47 17.70 -6.46
C LYS A 122 9.49 18.64 -7.18
N SER A 123 8.55 18.10 -7.96
CA SER A 123 7.52 18.90 -8.63
C SER A 123 6.38 19.35 -7.70
N LEU A 124 6.20 18.68 -6.55
CA LEU A 124 5.21 19.10 -5.57
C LEU A 124 5.59 20.48 -4.99
N PRO A 125 4.62 21.36 -4.70
CA PRO A 125 4.89 22.70 -4.18
C PRO A 125 5.74 22.68 -2.90
N GLU A 126 6.47 23.76 -2.62
CA GLU A 126 7.18 23.93 -1.35
C GLU A 126 6.26 24.33 -0.20
N SER A 127 5.13 24.94 -0.52
CA SER A 127 4.07 25.30 0.42
C SER A 127 2.70 25.20 -0.24
N ILE A 128 1.67 24.91 0.55
CA ILE A 128 0.27 24.85 0.12
C ILE A 128 -0.58 25.48 1.23
N SER A 129 -1.43 26.45 0.87
CA SER A 129 -2.34 27.12 1.82
C SER A 129 -1.65 27.64 3.10
N GLY A 130 -0.42 28.17 2.96
CA GLY A 130 0.38 28.67 4.08
C GLY A 130 1.16 27.61 4.87
N LEU A 131 0.89 26.32 4.65
CA LEU A 131 1.62 25.20 5.25
C LEU A 131 2.93 24.98 4.49
N LYS A 132 4.05 24.80 5.19
CA LYS A 132 5.36 24.53 4.58
C LYS A 132 5.57 23.02 4.46
N LYS A 133 6.31 22.58 3.44
CA LYS A 133 6.71 21.17 3.34
C LYS A 133 7.53 20.76 4.57
N ASN A 134 7.27 19.56 5.07
CA ASN A 134 8.14 18.86 6.01
C ASN A 134 9.08 17.95 5.21
N ALA A 135 10.28 18.43 4.92
CA ALA A 135 11.26 17.69 4.12
C ALA A 135 11.76 16.40 4.82
N GLU A 136 11.63 16.28 6.13
CA GLU A 136 12.02 15.07 6.87
C GLU A 136 10.99 13.94 6.71
N ALA A 137 9.73 14.30 6.41
CA ALA A 137 8.64 13.36 6.14
C ALA A 137 8.49 13.02 4.65
N ASP A 138 9.26 13.67 3.77
CA ASP A 138 9.24 13.37 2.35
C ASP A 138 9.74 11.94 2.11
N GLN A 139 8.93 11.12 1.44
CA GLN A 139 9.24 9.71 1.23
C GLN A 139 8.93 9.29 -0.21
N VAL A 140 9.86 8.53 -0.80
CA VAL A 140 9.65 7.77 -2.03
C VAL A 140 9.93 6.32 -1.70
N THR A 141 8.99 5.43 -2.01
CA THR A 141 9.11 4.00 -1.75
C THR A 141 8.63 3.23 -2.96
N SER A 142 9.42 2.24 -3.39
CA SER A 142 9.00 1.25 -4.37
C SER A 142 9.22 -0.16 -3.81
N THR A 143 8.27 -1.05 -4.08
CA THR A 143 8.35 -2.47 -3.72
C THR A 143 9.01 -3.33 -4.81
N GLY A 144 9.50 -2.73 -5.91
CA GLY A 144 10.38 -3.36 -6.91
C GLY A 144 9.74 -4.44 -7.79
N TRP A 145 8.41 -4.58 -7.77
CA TRP A 145 7.67 -5.56 -8.58
C TRP A 145 6.81 -4.82 -9.62
N GLY A 146 7.49 -4.18 -10.58
CA GLY A 146 6.86 -3.29 -11.55
C GLY A 146 6.37 -1.98 -10.93
N TRP A 147 5.69 -1.18 -11.75
CA TRP A 147 5.14 0.12 -11.34
C TRP A 147 4.13 0.04 -10.18
N VAL A 148 3.63 -1.15 -9.85
CA VAL A 148 2.70 -1.40 -8.75
C VAL A 148 3.47 -1.37 -7.44
N GLY A 149 3.15 -0.38 -6.60
CA GLY A 149 3.79 -0.18 -5.29
C GLY A 149 4.77 0.98 -5.21
N LEU A 150 4.88 1.82 -6.25
CA LEU A 150 5.48 3.15 -6.10
C LEU A 150 4.53 4.03 -5.26
N THR A 151 5.06 4.55 -4.15
CA THR A 151 4.39 5.50 -3.26
C THR A 151 5.29 6.71 -3.04
N ILE A 152 4.74 7.91 -3.22
CA ILE A 152 5.41 9.19 -3.01
C ILE A 152 4.57 9.98 -2.03
N GLN A 153 5.17 10.42 -0.94
CA GLN A 153 4.48 11.15 0.12
C GLN A 153 5.20 12.47 0.40
N ARG A 154 4.42 13.54 0.56
CA ARG A 154 4.85 14.80 1.13
C ARG A 154 3.86 15.29 2.16
N GLN A 155 4.37 15.71 3.30
CA GLN A 155 3.59 16.37 4.35
C GLN A 155 3.81 17.88 4.29
N TYR A 156 2.74 18.64 4.47
CA TYR A 156 2.76 20.08 4.70
C TYR A 156 2.17 20.38 6.07
N THR A 157 2.88 21.15 6.89
CA THR A 157 2.44 21.45 8.26
C THR A 157 2.82 22.87 8.66
N ASP A 158 2.11 23.42 9.63
CA ASP A 158 2.49 24.64 10.35
C ASP A 158 3.35 24.36 11.59
N GLY A 159 3.66 23.07 11.85
CA GLY A 159 4.37 22.61 13.04
C GLY A 159 3.49 22.48 14.29
N ASN A 160 2.17 22.70 14.15
CA ASN A 160 1.19 22.62 15.23
C ASN A 160 0.10 21.61 14.86
N GLU A 161 -1.13 22.08 14.68
CA GLU A 161 -2.32 21.24 14.55
C GLU A 161 -2.78 21.08 13.10
N LYS A 162 -2.32 21.92 12.16
CA LYS A 162 -2.81 21.90 10.79
C LYS A 162 -1.84 21.20 9.87
N GLU A 163 -2.34 20.20 9.15
CA GLU A 163 -1.53 19.36 8.28
C GLU A 163 -2.27 18.99 6.99
N LEU A 164 -1.52 18.92 5.90
CA LEU A 164 -1.93 18.30 4.65
C LEU A 164 -0.88 17.25 4.25
N THR A 165 -1.27 15.99 4.21
CA THR A 165 -0.47 14.92 3.62
C THR A 165 -0.92 14.63 2.20
N THR A 166 0.02 14.64 1.26
CA THR A 166 -0.21 14.35 -0.15
C THR A 166 0.50 13.05 -0.52
N THR A 167 -0.26 12.05 -0.95
CA THR A 167 0.22 10.71 -1.29
C THR A 167 -0.11 10.38 -2.74
N ILE A 168 0.90 10.12 -3.56
CA ILE A 168 0.75 9.56 -4.91
C ILE A 168 1.07 8.08 -4.81
N ALA A 169 0.15 7.23 -5.23
CA ALA A 169 0.33 5.79 -5.18
C ALA A 169 -0.10 5.13 -6.48
N ASN A 170 0.65 4.10 -6.89
CA ASN A 170 0.22 3.17 -7.94
C ASN A 170 -0.37 1.91 -7.29
N ASN A 171 -1.69 1.89 -7.14
CA ASN A 171 -2.43 0.79 -6.52
C ASN A 171 -3.75 0.53 -7.26
N ALA A 172 -3.72 -0.44 -8.18
CA ALA A 172 -4.89 -0.81 -8.98
C ALA A 172 -6.08 -1.33 -8.14
N ALA A 173 -5.83 -1.94 -6.98
CA ALA A 173 -6.90 -2.45 -6.11
C ALA A 173 -7.66 -1.29 -5.43
N MET A 174 -6.94 -0.33 -4.86
CA MET A 174 -7.55 0.88 -4.30
C MET A 174 -8.27 1.70 -5.37
N LEU A 175 -7.66 1.83 -6.55
CA LEU A 175 -8.27 2.54 -7.67
C LEU A 175 -9.58 1.87 -8.15
N SER A 176 -9.63 0.54 -8.17
CA SER A 176 -10.85 -0.20 -8.50
C SER A 176 -11.98 0.11 -7.51
N ALA A 177 -11.67 0.21 -6.21
CA ALA A 177 -12.66 0.62 -5.21
C ALA A 177 -13.15 2.05 -5.46
N VAL A 178 -12.24 3.01 -5.69
CA VAL A 178 -12.60 4.40 -6.00
C VAL A 178 -13.45 4.49 -7.27
N ASN A 179 -13.11 3.73 -8.31
CA ASN A 179 -13.88 3.68 -9.55
C ASN A 179 -15.28 3.09 -9.34
N LEU A 180 -15.42 2.09 -8.46
CA LEU A 180 -16.73 1.57 -8.07
C LEU A 180 -17.56 2.64 -7.37
N TYR A 181 -16.97 3.44 -6.47
CA TYR A 181 -17.65 4.58 -5.84
C TYR A 181 -18.04 5.67 -6.85
N LEU A 182 -17.15 5.97 -7.80
CA LEU A 182 -17.42 6.95 -8.86
C LEU A 182 -18.50 6.47 -9.83
N ALA A 183 -18.54 5.17 -10.15
CA ALA A 183 -19.54 4.57 -11.02
C ALA A 183 -20.92 4.46 -10.34
N ASN A 184 -20.95 4.21 -9.02
CA ASN A 184 -22.18 4.08 -8.24
C ASN A 184 -22.66 5.40 -7.62
N GLY A 185 -22.33 6.55 -8.24
CA GLY A 185 -22.66 7.91 -7.80
C GLY A 185 -24.14 8.26 -7.59
N GLY A 186 -25.04 7.27 -7.63
CA GLY A 186 -26.44 7.37 -7.22
C GLY A 186 -26.68 7.12 -5.73
N TYR A 187 -25.70 6.63 -4.95
CA TYR A 187 -25.84 6.46 -3.50
C TYR A 187 -25.39 7.72 -2.76
N SER A 188 -26.22 8.76 -2.78
CA SER A 188 -26.20 9.77 -1.71
C SER A 188 -26.83 9.11 -0.48
N GLN A 189 -26.01 8.56 0.41
CA GLN A 189 -26.51 8.12 1.72
C GLN A 189 -26.81 9.38 2.52
N THR A 190 -28.09 9.75 2.59
CA THR A 190 -28.61 10.74 3.53
C THR A 190 -29.15 10.01 4.76
N THR A 191 -28.38 9.07 5.33
CA THR A 191 -28.77 8.43 6.60
C THR A 191 -28.65 9.49 7.69
N GLY A 192 -29.77 10.10 8.10
CA GLY A 192 -29.79 11.17 9.10
C GLY A 192 -29.31 12.54 8.61
N GLY A 193 -29.25 12.78 7.29
CA GLY A 193 -28.89 14.09 6.71
C GLY A 193 -27.41 14.46 6.72
N LYS A 194 -26.52 13.59 7.21
CA LYS A 194 -25.06 13.74 7.09
C LYS A 194 -24.57 12.96 5.86
N GLN A 195 -23.91 13.66 4.94
CA GLN A 195 -23.26 13.05 3.78
C GLN A 195 -21.75 13.05 4.04
N ASP A 196 -21.24 11.94 4.54
CA ASP A 196 -19.82 11.82 4.93
C ASP A 196 -18.87 11.67 3.73
N TRP A 197 -19.42 11.46 2.53
CA TRP A 197 -18.64 11.41 1.29
C TRP A 197 -19.44 11.87 0.07
N LYS A 198 -18.74 12.43 -0.92
CA LYS A 198 -19.36 12.82 -2.20
C LYS A 198 -18.37 12.82 -3.36
N GLN A 199 -18.92 12.85 -4.56
CA GLN A 199 -18.12 13.09 -5.77
C GLN A 199 -17.84 14.58 -5.95
N THR A 200 -16.64 14.91 -6.39
CA THR A 200 -16.19 16.27 -6.69
C THR A 200 -15.22 16.27 -7.87
N LYS A 201 -14.59 17.42 -8.16
CA LYS A 201 -13.55 17.55 -9.17
C LYS A 201 -12.38 18.39 -8.70
N VAL A 202 -11.16 17.95 -9.04
CA VAL A 202 -9.92 18.71 -8.81
C VAL A 202 -9.23 18.91 -10.15
N LYS A 203 -9.06 20.16 -10.58
CA LYS A 203 -8.51 20.50 -11.91
C LYS A 203 -9.14 19.67 -13.06
N GLY A 204 -10.45 19.48 -13.02
CA GLY A 204 -11.19 18.72 -14.04
C GLY A 204 -11.18 17.19 -13.87
N ASN A 205 -10.34 16.63 -13.00
CA ASN A 205 -10.31 15.20 -12.69
C ASN A 205 -11.43 14.86 -11.72
N LYS A 206 -12.15 13.75 -11.97
CA LYS A 206 -13.14 13.23 -11.01
C LYS A 206 -12.44 12.85 -9.72
N ALA A 207 -13.07 13.11 -8.59
CA ALA A 207 -12.53 12.79 -7.28
C ALA A 207 -13.66 12.38 -6.33
N VAL A 208 -13.28 11.69 -5.26
CA VAL A 208 -14.16 11.42 -4.11
C VAL A 208 -13.58 12.17 -2.93
N ILE A 209 -14.42 12.96 -2.26
CA ILE A 209 -14.07 13.58 -0.98
C ILE A 209 -14.87 12.90 0.13
N GLU A 210 -14.18 12.58 1.21
CA GLU A 210 -14.71 12.01 2.46
C GLU A 210 -14.37 12.98 3.60
N TYR A 211 -15.24 13.05 4.62
CA TYR A 211 -15.00 13.78 5.86
C TYR A 211 -15.30 12.88 7.05
N ASP A 212 -14.40 12.92 8.02
CA ASP A 212 -14.55 12.26 9.32
C ASP A 212 -14.18 13.25 10.43
N GLU A 213 -14.96 13.28 11.51
CA GLU A 213 -14.76 14.23 12.62
C GLU A 213 -13.42 14.01 13.34
N SER A 214 -12.85 12.80 13.30
CA SER A 214 -11.59 12.46 13.98
C SER A 214 -10.35 12.60 13.10
N THR A 215 -10.45 12.33 11.79
CA THR A 215 -9.30 12.37 10.86
C THR A 215 -9.33 13.54 9.87
N GLY A 216 -10.41 14.30 9.81
CA GLY A 216 -10.57 15.42 8.89
C GLY A 216 -10.99 14.98 7.49
N TYR A 217 -10.50 15.69 6.47
CA TYR A 217 -10.88 15.43 5.08
C TYR A 217 -9.93 14.47 4.39
N LYS A 218 -10.48 13.54 3.59
CA LYS A 218 -9.73 12.71 2.65
C LYS A 218 -10.25 12.93 1.25
N LEU A 219 -9.40 13.41 0.34
CA LEU A 219 -9.73 13.65 -1.06
C LEU A 219 -8.91 12.72 -1.94
N THR A 220 -9.59 11.88 -2.70
CA THR A 220 -8.98 10.87 -3.57
C THR A 220 -9.25 11.19 -5.03
N VAL A 221 -8.18 11.38 -5.80
CA VAL A 221 -8.20 11.72 -7.22
C VAL A 221 -7.55 10.60 -8.03
N PRO A 222 -8.34 9.77 -8.74
CA PRO A 222 -7.84 8.93 -9.81
C PRO A 222 -7.03 9.72 -10.83
N LEU A 223 -5.79 9.32 -11.08
CA LEU A 223 -4.92 9.96 -12.06
C LEU A 223 -4.97 9.27 -13.43
N GLY A 224 -5.43 8.03 -13.48
CA GLY A 224 -5.57 7.25 -14.72
C GLY A 224 -6.00 5.82 -14.43
N GLN A 225 -5.30 4.84 -15.00
CA GLN A 225 -5.64 3.41 -14.90
C GLN A 225 -4.98 2.71 -13.73
N SER A 226 -3.89 3.25 -13.20
CA SER A 226 -3.12 2.56 -12.15
C SER A 226 -2.74 3.44 -10.97
N SER A 227 -2.81 4.77 -11.15
CA SER A 227 -2.33 5.73 -10.16
C SER A 227 -3.46 6.58 -9.58
N MET A 228 -3.26 7.00 -8.32
CA MET A 228 -4.15 7.90 -7.59
C MET A 228 -3.33 8.91 -6.80
N LEU A 229 -3.96 10.05 -6.53
CA LEU A 229 -3.47 11.11 -5.68
C LEU A 229 -4.45 11.27 -4.52
N VAL A 230 -3.95 11.12 -3.30
CA VAL A 230 -4.71 11.22 -2.07
C VAL A 230 -4.22 12.43 -1.30
N TYR A 231 -5.17 13.23 -0.81
CA TYR A 231 -4.92 14.31 0.12
C TYR A 231 -5.61 13.98 1.43
N GLU A 232 -4.87 14.06 2.53
CA GLU A 232 -5.38 13.91 3.89
C GLU A 232 -5.17 15.25 4.60
N GLY A 233 -6.26 15.97 4.86
CA GLY A 233 -6.23 17.31 5.43
C GLY A 233 -6.80 17.31 6.85
N VAL A 234 -5.94 17.59 7.82
CA VAL A 234 -6.29 17.71 9.24
C VAL A 234 -6.45 19.18 9.60
N ASN A 235 -7.51 19.51 10.35
CA ASN A 235 -7.84 20.87 10.79
C ASN A 235 -7.97 21.91 9.67
N PHE A 236 -8.50 21.47 8.51
CA PHE A 236 -9.05 22.36 7.49
C PHE A 236 -10.44 22.82 7.92
N LYS A 237 -10.71 24.11 7.81
CA LYS A 237 -11.95 24.75 8.29
C LYS A 237 -13.18 24.21 7.58
N ASP A 238 -13.07 24.02 6.27
CA ASP A 238 -14.15 23.57 5.42
C ASP A 238 -13.59 22.89 4.16
N GLU A 239 -14.50 22.27 3.39
CA GLU A 239 -14.19 21.62 2.12
C GLU A 239 -13.55 22.61 1.12
N ALA A 240 -13.99 23.86 1.09
CA ALA A 240 -13.48 24.83 0.11
C ALA A 240 -12.00 25.11 0.35
N GLU A 241 -11.57 25.19 1.61
CA GLU A 241 -10.18 25.35 1.99
C GLU A 241 -9.31 24.16 1.55
N LEU A 242 -9.78 22.92 1.76
CA LEU A 242 -9.08 21.72 1.30
C LEU A 242 -9.00 21.70 -0.24
N MET A 243 -10.09 22.03 -0.92
CA MET A 243 -10.12 22.03 -2.38
C MET A 243 -9.20 23.09 -2.97
N ALA A 244 -9.06 24.26 -2.32
CA ALA A 244 -8.07 25.27 -2.70
C ALA A 244 -6.64 24.72 -2.57
N ALA A 245 -6.34 24.02 -1.46
CA ALA A 245 -5.05 23.35 -1.27
C ALA A 245 -4.78 22.30 -2.35
N ALA A 246 -5.75 21.42 -2.63
CA ALA A 246 -5.61 20.37 -3.64
C ALA A 246 -5.35 20.93 -5.05
N ASN A 247 -5.97 22.06 -5.40
CA ASN A 247 -5.75 22.75 -6.67
C ASN A 247 -4.35 23.40 -6.80
N ALA A 248 -3.51 23.41 -5.76
CA ALA A 248 -2.12 23.86 -5.89
C ALA A 248 -1.24 22.82 -6.62
N VAL A 249 -1.58 21.53 -6.56
CA VAL A 249 -0.74 20.44 -7.11
C VAL A 249 -0.87 20.34 -8.63
N ASP A 250 0.24 20.18 -9.34
CA ASP A 250 0.26 19.96 -10.79
C ASP A 250 -0.09 18.52 -11.15
N ILE A 251 -1.40 18.24 -11.16
CA ILE A 251 -1.93 16.92 -11.52
C ILE A 251 -1.53 16.51 -12.95
N ALA A 252 -1.48 17.46 -13.90
CA ALA A 252 -1.15 17.16 -15.29
C ALA A 252 0.32 16.74 -15.44
N GLY A 253 1.24 17.45 -14.76
CA GLY A 253 2.65 17.09 -14.70
C GLY A 253 2.87 15.72 -14.07
N ILE A 254 2.17 15.41 -12.98
CA ILE A 254 2.25 14.09 -12.32
C ILE A 254 1.78 12.99 -13.28
N LYS A 255 0.60 13.15 -13.92
CA LYS A 255 0.09 12.18 -14.89
C LYS A 255 1.10 11.91 -16.01
N LYS A 256 1.71 12.96 -16.55
CA LYS A 256 2.72 12.86 -17.60
C LYS A 256 3.96 12.07 -17.15
N MET A 257 4.44 12.30 -15.93
CA MET A 257 5.61 11.57 -15.39
C MET A 257 5.30 10.09 -15.11
N LEU A 258 4.06 9.79 -14.71
CA LEU A 258 3.59 8.41 -14.47
C LEU A 258 3.14 7.68 -15.74
N GLY A 259 3.09 8.36 -16.89
CA GLY A 259 2.57 7.78 -18.13
C GLY A 259 1.06 7.54 -18.13
N GLU A 260 0.31 8.21 -17.25
CA GLU A 260 -1.16 8.12 -17.17
C GLU A 260 -1.81 9.00 -18.25
N LYS A 261 -2.91 8.52 -18.84
CA LYS A 261 -3.70 9.22 -19.87
C LYS A 261 -4.90 9.94 -19.25
#